data_AF-A0A6N9DLR8-F1
#
_entry.id   AF-A0A6N9DLR8-F1
#
_cell.length_a   1.000
_cell.length_b   1.000
_cell.length_c   1.000
_cell.angle_alpha   90.00
_cell.angle_beta   90.00
_cell.angle_gamma   90.00
#
_symmetry.space_group_name_H-M   'P 1'
#
loop_
_entity.id
_entity.type
_entity.pdbx_description
1 polymer ?
#
loop_
_entity_poly.entity_id
_entity_poly.type
_entity_poly.pdbx_seq_one_letter_code
_entity_poly.pdbx_strand_id
1 'polypeptide(L)' 'MSAVRNSNYYELGLVHPNIKTNKPPIWVNYSDNLDSVDENGCVYAPTGHGIGVPLNWDWINAHKTGTRLIAEV' A
#
# COMPACT_ATOMS: atom_id res chain seq x y z
N MET A 1 -6.06 8.91 -8.15
CA MET A 1 -6.68 9.30 -6.86
C MET A 1 -8.19 9.21 -7.03
N SER A 2 -8.96 8.58 -6.12
CA SER A 2 -10.25 7.94 -6.49
C SER A 2 -11.55 8.68 -6.16
N ALA A 3 -11.54 9.74 -5.34
CA ALA A 3 -12.78 10.37 -4.84
C ALA A 3 -13.01 11.83 -5.30
N VAL A 4 -11.97 12.49 -5.82
CA VAL A 4 -11.97 13.93 -6.09
C VAL A 4 -11.87 14.18 -7.59
N ARG A 5 -12.91 14.77 -8.20
CA ARG A 5 -13.03 14.94 -9.66
C ARG A 5 -11.88 15.72 -10.29
N ASN A 6 -11.30 16.69 -9.57
CA ASN A 6 -10.18 17.51 -10.04
C ASN A 6 -8.82 17.00 -9.56
N SER A 7 -8.71 15.71 -9.23
CA SER A 7 -7.44 15.03 -8.96
C SER A 7 -7.06 14.16 -10.16
N ASN A 8 -6.18 14.67 -11.02
CA ASN A 8 -5.92 14.10 -12.34
C ASN A 8 -5.04 12.84 -12.32
N TYR A 9 -4.18 12.70 -11.31
CA TYR A 9 -3.17 11.64 -11.26
C TYR A 9 -3.09 11.01 -9.87
N TYR A 10 -2.58 9.78 -9.84
CA TYR A 10 -2.04 9.15 -8.64
C TYR A 10 -0.53 9.05 -8.83
N GLU A 11 0.24 9.54 -7.88
CA GLU A 11 1.69 9.38 -7.91
C GLU A 11 2.03 7.96 -7.44
N LEU A 12 2.47 7.11 -8.36
CA LEU A 12 3.05 5.81 -8.03
C LEU A 12 4.56 5.90 -8.16
N GLY A 13 5.26 5.85 -7.03
CA GLY A 13 6.71 5.97 -7.00
C GLY A 13 7.34 5.76 -5.62
N LEU A 14 8.67 5.91 -5.51
CA LEU A 14 9.64 6.20 -6.58
C LEU A 14 9.88 4.98 -7.49
N VAL A 15 10.34 5.21 -8.72
CA VAL A 15 10.75 4.15 -9.66
C VAL A 15 12.25 4.17 -9.90
N HIS A 16 12.87 2.99 -10.01
CA HIS A 16 14.28 2.86 -10.35
C HIS A 16 14.51 1.53 -11.08
N PRO A 17 15.30 1.49 -12.18
CA PRO A 17 15.44 0.28 -13.00
C PRO A 17 16.02 -0.92 -12.23
N ASN A 18 16.83 -0.67 -11.20
CA ASN A 18 17.45 -1.71 -10.37
C ASN A 18 16.71 -1.98 -9.05
N ILE A 19 15.57 -1.34 -8.77
CA ILE A 19 14.83 -1.53 -7.52
C ILE A 19 13.39 -1.88 -7.86
N LYS A 20 13.02 -3.16 -7.68
CA LYS A 20 11.67 -3.64 -7.93
C LYS A 20 10.65 -3.04 -6.95
N THR A 21 11.02 -2.97 -5.67
CA THR A 21 10.17 -2.39 -4.62
C THR A 21 11.02 -1.71 -3.56
N ASN A 22 10.54 -0.57 -3.07
CA ASN A 22 11.09 0.14 -1.92
C ASN A 22 10.15 0.06 -0.69
N LYS A 23 9.08 -0.73 -0.78
CA LYS A 23 8.07 -0.87 0.27
C LYS A 23 8.34 -2.17 1.05
N PRO A 24 8.10 -2.21 2.37
CA PRO A 24 8.17 -3.46 3.12
C PRO A 24 7.00 -4.38 2.73
N PRO A 25 7.13 -5.71 2.89
CA PRO A 25 6.10 -6.69 2.52
C PRO A 25 4.96 -6.76 3.56
N ILE A 26 4.38 -5.62 3.89
CA ILE A 26 3.32 -5.47 4.91
C ILE A 26 1.91 -5.70 4.37
N TRP A 27 1.72 -5.82 3.06
CA TRP A 27 0.41 -6.02 2.44
C TRP A 27 0.28 -7.42 1.86
N VAL A 28 -0.90 -8.04 1.98
CA VAL A 28 -1.09 -9.45 1.58
C VAL A 28 -1.49 -9.60 0.11
N ASN A 29 -2.26 -8.67 -0.45
CA ASN A 29 -2.78 -8.73 -1.83
C ASN A 29 -2.86 -7.33 -2.46
N TYR A 30 -1.83 -6.52 -2.27
CA TYR A 30 -1.74 -5.17 -2.80
C TYR A 30 -0.28 -4.87 -3.14
N SER A 31 -0.06 -4.16 -4.24
CA SER A 31 1.24 -3.68 -4.67
C SER A 31 1.10 -2.21 -5.05
N ASP A 32 2.07 -1.40 -4.63
CA ASP A 32 2.25 0.00 -5.02
C ASP A 32 3.55 0.14 -5.83
N ASN A 33 3.90 -0.90 -6.58
CA ASN A 33 5.07 -0.94 -7.45
C ASN A 33 4.67 -0.72 -8.91
N LEU A 34 5.66 -0.52 -9.78
CA LEU A 34 5.44 -0.21 -11.19
C LEU A 34 4.64 -1.30 -11.93
N ASP A 35 4.67 -2.54 -11.45
CA ASP A 35 3.91 -3.67 -12.01
C ASP A 35 2.41 -3.65 -11.65
N SER A 36 1.96 -2.72 -10.81
CA SER A 36 0.53 -2.50 -10.51
C SER A 36 -0.19 -1.60 -11.51
N VAL A 37 0.55 -0.95 -12.42
CA VAL A 37 -0.02 -0.09 -13.46
C VAL A 37 -0.45 -0.97 -14.64
N ASP A 38 -1.69 -0.81 -15.11
CA ASP A 38 -2.18 -1.56 -16.26
C ASP A 38 -1.57 -1.09 -17.59
N GLU A 39 -1.91 -1.77 -18.69
CA GLU A 39 -1.43 -1.44 -20.05
C GLU A 39 -1.83 -0.03 -20.53
N ASN A 40 -2.83 0.59 -19.90
CA ASN A 40 -3.34 1.91 -20.24
C ASN A 40 -2.79 3.01 -19.30
N GLY A 41 -1.89 2.67 -18.37
CA GLY A 41 -1.35 3.62 -17.41
C GLY A 41 -2.27 3.90 -16.22
N CYS A 42 -3.28 3.06 -15.97
CA CYS A 42 -4.24 3.23 -14.90
C CYS A 42 -3.87 2.39 -13.66
N VAL A 43 -4.31 2.89 -12.49
CA VAL A 43 -4.26 2.18 -11.21
C VAL A 43 -5.64 2.19 -10.58
N TYR A 44 -5.98 1.15 -9.83
CA TYR A 44 -7.32 0.94 -9.29
C TYR A 44 -7.32 0.91 -7.76
N ALA A 45 -8.28 1.59 -7.17
CA ALA A 45 -8.49 1.53 -5.73
C ALA A 45 -9.03 0.15 -5.32
N PRO A 46 -8.55 -0.43 -4.20
CA PRO A 46 -9.14 -1.66 -3.65
C PRO A 46 -10.63 -1.49 -3.30
N THR A 47 -11.40 -2.58 -3.39
CA THR A 47 -12.85 -2.59 -3.12
C THR A 47 -13.22 -3.04 -1.70
N GLY A 48 -12.24 -3.40 -0.87
CA GLY A 48 -12.45 -3.83 0.51
C GLY A 48 -12.87 -2.71 1.45
N HIS A 49 -13.26 -3.06 2.68
CA HIS A 49 -13.64 -2.08 3.70
C HIS A 49 -12.47 -1.18 4.14
N GLY A 50 -12.79 0.07 4.51
CA GLY A 50 -11.78 1.07 4.91
C GLY A 50 -10.87 1.46 3.75
N ILE A 51 -9.55 1.39 3.95
CA ILE A 51 -8.55 1.59 2.88
C ILE A 51 -8.50 0.37 1.93
N GLY A 52 -9.12 -0.76 2.31
CA GLY A 52 -9.30 -1.91 1.43
C GLY A 52 -8.05 -2.77 1.21
N VAL A 53 -6.98 -2.58 2.00
CA VAL A 53 -5.74 -3.36 1.91
C VAL A 53 -5.51 -4.19 3.18
N PRO A 54 -5.55 -5.53 3.09
CA PRO A 54 -5.20 -6.41 4.21
C PRO A 54 -3.71 -6.32 4.57
N LEU A 55 -3.41 -6.33 5.87
CA LEU A 55 -2.05 -6.29 6.40
C LEU A 55 -1.51 -7.68 6.71
N ASN A 56 -0.23 -7.89 6.44
CA ASN A 56 0.54 -9.06 6.85
C ASN A 56 0.94 -8.92 8.33
N TRP A 57 0.03 -9.27 9.22
CA TRP A 57 0.24 -9.15 10.67
C TRP A 57 1.36 -10.03 11.19
N ASP A 58 1.62 -11.18 10.56
CA ASP A 58 2.73 -12.06 10.95
C ASP A 58 4.07 -11.36 10.71
N TRP A 59 4.25 -10.77 9.52
CA TRP A 59 5.45 -10.00 9.21
C TRP A 59 5.60 -8.78 10.11
N ILE A 60 4.53 -8.02 10.31
CA ILE A 60 4.55 -6.84 11.19
C ILE A 60 4.92 -7.23 12.63
N ASN A 61 4.31 -8.27 13.18
CA ASN A 61 4.60 -8.71 14.54
C ASN A 61 6.02 -9.24 14.72
N ALA A 62 6.59 -9.87 13.68
CA ALA A 62 7.97 -10.35 13.70
C ALA A 62 9.02 -9.22 13.58
N HIS A 63 8.68 -8.07 12.98
CA HIS A 63 9.63 -6.98 12.69
C HIS A 63 9.38 -5.68 13.46
N LYS A 64 8.31 -5.60 14.26
CA LYS A 64 8.04 -4.42 15.09
C LYS A 64 9.17 -4.20 16.11
N THR A 65 9.57 -2.96 16.29
CA THR A 65 10.60 -2.56 17.27
C THR A 65 10.01 -1.98 18.55
N GLY A 66 8.68 -1.84 18.62
CA GLY A 66 7.99 -1.30 19.77
C GLY A 66 6.51 -1.72 19.82
N THR A 67 5.95 -1.69 21.02
CA THR A 67 4.51 -1.88 21.26
C THR A 67 4.14 -1.07 22.50
N ARG A 68 2.98 -0.42 22.46
CA ARG A 68 2.39 0.26 23.62
C ARG A 68 0.95 -0.22 23.75
N LEU A 69 0.61 -0.80 24.90
CA LEU A 69 -0.76 -1.12 25.26
C LEU A 69 -1.32 0.06 26.06
N ILE A 70 -2.47 0.58 25.63
CA ILE A 70 -3.25 1.58 26.39
C ILE A 70 -4.57 0.90 26.69
N ALA A 71 -4.83 0.62 27.97
CA ALA A 71 -6.14 0.21 28.44
C ALA A 71 -6.79 1.41 29.12
N GLU A 72 -8.08 1.65 28.85
CA GLU A 72 -8.88 2.55 29.69
C GLU A 72 -9.00 1.92 31.09
N VAL A 73 -8.92 2.77 32.11
CA VAL A 73 -9.07 2.40 33.52
C VAL A 73 -10.55 2.24 33.84
#